data_AF-A0A2G8T7Z3-F1
#
_entry.id   AF-A0A2G8T7Z3-F1
#
_cell.length_a   1.000
_cell.length_b   1.000
_cell.length_c   1.000
_cell.angle_alpha   90.00
_cell.angle_beta   90.00
_cell.angle_gamma   90.00
#
_symmetry.space_group_name_H-M   'P 1'
#
loop_
_entity.id
_entity.type
_entity.pdbx_description
1 polymer ?
#
loop_
_entity_poly.entity_id
_entity_poly.type
_entity_poly.pdbx_seq_one_letter_code
_entity_poly.pdbx_strand_id
1 'polypeptide(L)'
;MKSSVKPTDYDHSFTDAKILCHAVHGEEGKFGLVYMNRCNQSRVVKAVEHSYGTFTEQEDTLAKHAAAGWEPYMMVAVTTEAGHSRNIVQHTWAVAADFDNGLPELFESNELICPTYVVTTSTGRYHAVWVLDAICTPAQMQFLAVTIQERFDGDAAFARTNQAIRLPGVRNHKNGDKVKLHDEYQSGKLHGYDTLCHAFDAPLVANLERMLNPRMNESLTISRTHHTTADMVKDAASALPHLTHMASEYDSWVSIGLALAGLGNEGEKLFHTFSAYSADYDADAVAKKWPYLLKAADSSSIRALFYAAQREGWSNPGFRSQNVTASVLTDRDFGAMCAEVMHAEFAVIEHPSQKGPPHFLKQEGGSYRLLTDIERRSEAERAAKAVIANLSSDGVQTAWLKKIGTIKGLNDVCEHIAEVLILKHEGNKVRSFRKRPAVPSMIF
;
A
#
# COMPACT_ATOMS: atom_id res chain seq x y z
N MET A 1 31.20 -14.09 -42.48
CA MET A 1 30.49 -12.79 -42.35
C MET A 1 30.51 -12.41 -40.88
N LYS A 2 31.22 -11.34 -40.53
CA LYS A 2 31.33 -10.85 -39.14
C LYS A 2 29.95 -10.36 -38.70
N SER A 3 29.42 -10.96 -37.64
CA SER A 3 28.24 -10.48 -36.91
C SER A 3 28.56 -9.08 -36.38
N SER A 4 27.90 -8.06 -36.95
CA SER A 4 27.98 -6.69 -36.47
C SER A 4 27.26 -6.61 -35.13
N VAL A 5 28.03 -6.63 -34.04
CA VAL A 5 27.57 -6.21 -32.71
C VAL A 5 27.06 -4.78 -32.86
N LYS A 6 25.77 -4.56 -32.63
CA LYS A 6 25.19 -3.21 -32.58
C LYS A 6 25.96 -2.41 -31.52
N PRO A 7 26.28 -1.12 -31.76
CA PRO A 7 26.96 -0.29 -30.76
C PRO A 7 26.21 -0.36 -29.43
N THR A 8 26.93 -0.56 -28.34
CA THR A 8 26.39 -0.57 -26.98
C THR A 8 25.79 0.80 -26.68
N ASP A 9 24.47 0.90 -26.64
CA ASP A 9 23.74 2.16 -26.44
C ASP A 9 23.45 2.40 -24.95
N TYR A 10 24.51 2.59 -24.18
CA TYR A 10 24.44 3.07 -22.79
C TYR A 10 25.41 4.24 -22.59
N ASP A 11 25.07 5.14 -21.68
CA ASP A 11 25.96 6.24 -21.31
C ASP A 11 27.14 5.71 -20.49
N HIS A 12 28.34 5.73 -21.08
CA HIS A 12 29.57 5.28 -20.41
C HIS A 12 29.92 6.13 -19.18
N SER A 13 29.42 7.36 -19.09
CA SER A 13 29.66 8.24 -17.94
C SER A 13 28.68 8.03 -16.79
N PHE A 14 27.56 7.35 -17.05
CA PHE A 14 26.46 7.14 -16.09
C PHE A 14 26.09 8.42 -15.30
N THR A 15 26.17 9.59 -15.93
CA THR A 15 26.09 10.88 -15.21
C THR A 15 24.75 11.03 -14.51
N ASP A 16 23.65 10.79 -15.23
CA ASP A 16 22.29 10.85 -14.68
C ASP A 16 22.06 9.82 -13.57
N ALA A 17 22.62 8.61 -13.73
CA ALA A 17 22.54 7.57 -12.72
C ALA A 17 23.24 8.01 -11.43
N LYS A 18 24.42 8.60 -11.56
CA LYS A 18 25.21 9.11 -10.44
C LYS A 18 24.46 10.23 -9.69
N ILE A 19 23.87 11.18 -10.42
CA ILE A 19 23.06 12.27 -9.83
C ILE A 19 21.93 11.67 -8.99
N LEU A 20 21.15 10.75 -9.56
CA LEU A 20 20.02 10.15 -8.87
C LEU A 20 20.46 9.32 -7.65
N CYS A 21 21.49 8.47 -7.80
CA CYS A 21 22.01 7.66 -6.70
C CYS A 21 22.53 8.50 -5.55
N HIS A 22 23.30 9.56 -5.84
CA HIS A 22 23.83 10.46 -4.82
C HIS A 22 22.73 11.26 -4.13
N ALA A 23 21.66 11.63 -4.85
CA ALA A 23 20.54 12.31 -4.24
C ALA A 23 19.75 11.41 -3.26
N VAL A 24 19.61 10.12 -3.58
CA VAL A 24 18.84 9.17 -2.75
C VAL A 24 19.67 8.58 -1.61
N HIS A 25 20.94 8.25 -1.86
CA HIS A 25 21.78 7.52 -0.90
C HIS A 25 22.94 8.35 -0.34
N GLY A 26 23.22 9.52 -0.90
CA GLY A 26 24.47 10.25 -0.64
C GLY A 26 25.66 9.62 -1.37
N GLU A 27 26.82 10.27 -1.31
CA GLU A 27 28.04 9.81 -2.00
C GLU A 27 28.61 8.53 -1.38
N GLU A 28 28.53 8.43 -0.05
CA GLU A 28 29.09 7.32 0.75
C GLU A 28 28.04 6.29 1.18
N GLY A 29 26.77 6.51 0.83
CA GLY A 29 25.70 5.59 1.18
C GLY A 29 25.78 4.31 0.38
N LYS A 30 25.66 3.17 1.08
CA LYS A 30 25.62 1.85 0.45
C LYS A 30 24.19 1.47 0.13
N PHE A 31 23.99 0.95 -1.07
CA PHE A 31 22.69 0.52 -1.56
C PHE A 31 22.80 -0.65 -2.53
N GLY A 32 21.68 -1.35 -2.72
CA GLY A 32 21.58 -2.46 -3.65
C GLY A 32 21.27 -2.01 -5.08
N LEU A 33 21.98 -2.59 -6.05
CA LEU A 33 21.57 -2.63 -7.45
C LEU A 33 21.05 -4.02 -7.80
N VAL A 34 19.94 -4.08 -8.53
CA VAL A 34 19.34 -5.29 -9.06
C VAL A 34 19.49 -5.28 -10.56
N TYR A 35 20.10 -6.31 -11.13
CA TYR A 35 20.26 -6.46 -12.57
C TYR A 35 19.32 -7.53 -13.09
N MET A 36 18.51 -7.20 -14.08
CA MET A 36 17.61 -8.15 -14.72
C MET A 36 18.06 -8.42 -16.16
N ASN A 37 18.35 -9.68 -16.47
CA ASN A 37 18.56 -10.12 -17.86
C ASN A 37 17.22 -10.58 -18.44
N ARG A 38 16.77 -9.97 -19.54
CA ARG A 38 15.51 -10.33 -20.19
C ARG A 38 15.71 -10.97 -21.56
N CYS A 39 14.78 -11.85 -21.91
CA CYS A 39 14.65 -12.31 -23.27
C CYS A 39 14.07 -11.19 -24.16
N ASN A 40 14.83 -10.78 -25.19
CA ASN A 40 14.38 -9.76 -26.15
C ASN A 40 13.05 -10.07 -26.85
N GLN A 41 12.68 -11.36 -26.97
CA GLN A 41 11.45 -11.77 -27.67
C GLN A 41 10.24 -11.93 -26.73
N SER A 42 10.44 -12.47 -25.53
CA SER A 42 9.33 -12.84 -24.63
C SER A 42 9.16 -11.90 -23.43
N ARG A 43 10.05 -10.91 -23.24
CA ARG A 43 10.10 -10.00 -22.06
C ARG A 43 10.29 -10.71 -20.71
N VAL A 44 10.42 -12.03 -20.70
CA VAL A 44 10.64 -12.87 -19.52
C VAL A 44 12.03 -12.62 -18.95
N VAL A 45 12.11 -12.48 -17.63
CA VAL A 45 13.38 -12.43 -16.89
C VAL A 45 14.04 -13.81 -16.93
N LYS A 46 15.26 -13.87 -17.46
CA LYS A 46 16.07 -15.10 -17.54
C LYS A 46 16.94 -15.28 -16.29
N ALA A 47 17.50 -14.19 -15.81
CA ALA A 47 18.40 -14.18 -14.67
C ALA A 47 18.28 -12.86 -13.92
N VAL A 48 18.57 -12.93 -12.62
CA VAL A 48 18.66 -11.78 -11.73
C VAL A 48 19.99 -11.85 -11.01
N GLU A 49 20.74 -10.75 -11.02
CA GLU A 49 21.98 -10.58 -10.26
C GLU A 49 21.86 -9.35 -9.36
N HIS A 50 22.71 -9.28 -8.35
CA HIS A 50 22.69 -8.22 -7.35
C HIS A 50 24.10 -7.73 -7.04
N SER A 51 24.25 -6.43 -6.79
CA SER A 51 25.44 -5.84 -6.18
C SER A 51 25.05 -4.94 -5.01
N TYR A 52 26.02 -4.66 -4.14
CA TYR A 52 25.84 -3.81 -2.97
C TYR A 52 27.13 -3.02 -2.70
N GLY A 53 27.00 -1.73 -2.49
CA GLY A 53 28.12 -0.82 -2.24
C GLY A 53 27.71 0.63 -2.43
N THR A 54 28.68 1.55 -2.40
CA THR A 54 28.47 2.91 -2.88
C THR A 54 28.30 2.92 -4.41
N PHE A 55 27.92 4.06 -5.01
CA PHE A 55 27.85 4.14 -6.47
C PHE A 55 29.21 3.87 -7.11
N THR A 56 30.27 4.50 -6.60
CA THR A 56 31.65 4.35 -7.08
C THR A 56 32.15 2.91 -6.96
N GLU A 57 31.86 2.22 -5.84
CA GLU A 57 32.22 0.80 -5.67
C GLU A 57 31.54 -0.12 -6.70
N GLN A 58 30.38 0.29 -7.22
CA GLN A 58 29.55 -0.53 -8.12
C GLN A 58 29.68 -0.17 -9.60
N GLU A 59 30.37 0.93 -9.95
CA GLU A 59 30.40 1.51 -11.30
C GLU A 59 30.94 0.52 -12.36
N ASP A 60 32.04 -0.18 -12.05
CA ASP A 60 32.59 -1.21 -12.95
C ASP A 60 31.61 -2.38 -13.18
N THR A 61 30.89 -2.77 -12.12
CA THR A 61 29.89 -3.83 -12.19
C THR A 61 28.69 -3.38 -13.02
N LEU A 62 28.24 -2.14 -12.85
CA LEU A 62 27.19 -1.52 -13.65
C LEU A 62 27.59 -1.46 -15.13
N ALA A 63 28.81 -0.99 -15.44
CA ALA A 63 29.32 -0.90 -16.80
C ALA A 63 29.36 -2.28 -17.50
N LYS A 64 29.86 -3.30 -16.79
CA LYS A 64 29.91 -4.68 -17.28
C LYS A 64 28.51 -5.23 -17.60
N HIS A 65 27.55 -5.01 -16.70
CA HIS A 65 26.18 -5.49 -16.88
C HIS A 65 25.44 -4.73 -17.98
N ALA A 66 25.58 -3.40 -18.05
CA ALA A 66 25.00 -2.58 -19.11
C ALA A 66 25.55 -2.98 -20.49
N ALA A 67 26.86 -3.24 -20.61
CA ALA A 67 27.47 -3.75 -21.84
C ALA A 67 26.94 -5.12 -22.27
N ALA A 68 26.60 -5.97 -21.29
CA ALA A 68 25.99 -7.26 -21.52
C ALA A 68 24.45 -7.19 -21.76
N GLY A 69 23.85 -5.99 -21.77
CA GLY A 69 22.42 -5.78 -22.00
C GLY A 69 21.53 -6.13 -20.81
N TRP A 70 22.07 -6.09 -19.60
CA TRP A 70 21.27 -6.24 -18.38
C TRP A 70 20.65 -4.91 -17.98
N GLU A 71 19.43 -4.95 -17.45
CA GLU A 71 18.71 -3.78 -16.98
C GLU A 71 18.98 -3.56 -15.48
N PRO A 72 19.67 -2.46 -15.09
CA PRO A 72 19.87 -2.12 -13.69
C PRO A 72 18.67 -1.39 -13.08
N TYR A 73 18.37 -1.74 -11.83
CA TYR A 73 17.40 -1.09 -10.97
C TYR A 73 18.08 -0.72 -9.65
N MET A 74 17.84 0.49 -9.17
CA MET A 74 18.32 0.97 -7.87
C MET A 74 17.26 0.75 -6.80
N MET A 75 17.66 0.10 -5.71
CA MET A 75 16.84 0.07 -4.50
C MET A 75 16.69 1.49 -3.94
N VAL A 76 15.45 1.94 -3.73
CA VAL A 76 15.16 3.27 -3.16
C VAL A 76 15.53 3.30 -1.68
N ALA A 77 15.24 2.21 -0.96
CA ALA A 77 15.58 2.09 0.45
C ALA A 77 17.03 1.61 0.66
N VAL A 78 17.58 1.96 1.82
CA VAL A 78 18.88 1.46 2.30
C VAL A 78 18.73 -0.01 2.71
N THR A 79 19.60 -0.86 2.18
CA THR A 79 19.60 -2.31 2.46
C THR A 79 20.83 -2.74 3.26
N THR A 80 20.73 -3.84 4.00
CA THR A 80 21.89 -4.42 4.72
C THR A 80 22.88 -5.15 3.81
N GLU A 81 22.40 -5.63 2.67
CA GLU A 81 23.13 -6.50 1.76
C GLU A 81 22.58 -6.40 0.33
N ALA A 82 23.20 -7.14 -0.59
CA ALA A 82 22.76 -7.26 -1.97
C ALA A 82 21.41 -8.00 -2.06
N GLY A 83 20.50 -7.50 -2.88
CA GLY A 83 19.18 -8.10 -3.07
C GLY A 83 18.05 -7.07 -3.08
N HIS A 84 16.82 -7.57 -3.05
CA HIS A 84 15.60 -6.75 -3.08
C HIS A 84 14.51 -7.26 -2.12
N SER A 85 14.88 -8.08 -1.13
CA SER A 85 13.93 -8.59 -0.14
C SER A 85 13.45 -7.48 0.78
N ARG A 86 12.22 -7.57 1.29
CA ARG A 86 11.72 -6.64 2.30
C ARG A 86 12.45 -6.76 3.64
N ASN A 87 13.03 -7.92 3.93
CA ASN A 87 13.68 -8.20 5.22
C ASN A 87 15.05 -7.53 5.36
N ILE A 88 15.65 -7.11 4.24
CA ILE A 88 16.97 -6.46 4.23
C ILE A 88 16.85 -4.93 4.24
N VAL A 89 15.62 -4.39 4.15
CA VAL A 89 15.35 -2.95 4.16
C VAL A 89 15.46 -2.41 5.59
N GLN A 90 16.32 -1.42 5.81
CA GLN A 90 16.51 -0.81 7.13
C GLN A 90 15.68 0.46 7.29
N HIS A 91 15.84 1.39 6.35
CA HIS A 91 15.24 2.71 6.34
C HIS A 91 15.41 3.33 4.95
N THR A 92 14.83 4.51 4.72
CA THR A 92 15.00 5.25 3.47
C THR A 92 15.02 6.74 3.72
N TRP A 93 15.52 7.49 2.75
CA TRP A 93 15.41 8.94 2.64
C TRP A 93 14.59 9.31 1.40
N ALA A 94 13.95 8.34 0.75
CA ALA A 94 13.17 8.59 -0.43
C ALA A 94 11.99 7.63 -0.53
N VAL A 95 10.93 8.08 -1.19
CA VAL A 95 9.79 7.28 -1.59
C VAL A 95 9.58 7.45 -3.09
N ALA A 96 9.23 6.37 -3.78
CA ALA A 96 8.98 6.40 -5.20
C ALA A 96 7.55 5.95 -5.55
N ALA A 97 7.10 6.35 -6.73
CA ALA A 97 5.86 5.92 -7.37
C ALA A 97 6.13 5.52 -8.82
N ASP A 98 5.45 4.48 -9.30
CA ASP A 98 5.46 4.07 -10.71
C ASP A 98 4.17 4.53 -11.40
N PHE A 99 4.32 5.17 -12.56
CA PHE A 99 3.26 5.76 -13.37
C PHE A 99 3.34 5.23 -14.80
N ASP A 100 2.42 4.35 -15.15
CA ASP A 100 2.35 3.74 -16.49
C ASP A 100 1.58 4.60 -17.51
N ASN A 101 0.82 5.60 -17.05
CA ASN A 101 -0.16 6.35 -17.85
C ASN A 101 0.12 7.86 -17.92
N GLY A 102 1.38 8.26 -17.89
CA GLY A 102 1.75 9.68 -17.83
C GLY A 102 2.00 10.19 -16.42
N LEU A 103 2.62 11.37 -16.32
CA LEU A 103 2.72 12.09 -15.04
C LEU A 103 1.39 12.80 -14.74
N PRO A 104 0.97 12.86 -13.47
CA PRO A 104 -0.15 13.69 -13.06
C PRO A 104 0.05 15.17 -13.42
N GLU A 105 -0.93 15.79 -14.08
CA GLU A 105 -0.91 17.23 -14.42
C GLU A 105 -0.70 18.14 -13.18
N LEU A 106 -1.10 17.65 -12.01
CA LEU A 106 -0.96 18.39 -10.75
C LEU A 106 0.51 18.60 -10.36
N PHE A 107 1.46 17.82 -10.88
CA PHE A 107 2.89 18.02 -10.61
C PHE A 107 3.44 19.33 -11.19
N GLU A 108 2.87 19.82 -12.30
CA GLU A 108 3.27 21.08 -12.93
C GLU A 108 2.75 22.30 -12.15
N SER A 109 1.60 22.16 -11.50
CA SER A 109 0.88 23.26 -10.86
C SER A 109 0.98 23.27 -9.33
N ASN A 110 1.45 22.19 -8.71
CA ASN A 110 1.53 22.05 -7.26
C ASN A 110 2.92 21.63 -6.79
N GLU A 111 3.70 22.62 -6.36
CA GLU A 111 5.08 22.46 -5.89
C GLU A 111 5.22 21.61 -4.61
N LEU A 112 4.14 21.41 -3.84
CA LEU A 112 4.18 20.63 -2.59
C LEU A 112 4.26 19.12 -2.85
N ILE A 113 3.61 18.67 -3.92
CA ILE A 113 3.56 17.25 -4.32
C ILE A 113 4.50 16.94 -5.49
N CYS A 114 5.11 17.96 -6.09
CA CYS A 114 6.04 17.80 -7.20
C CYS A 114 7.24 16.93 -6.75
N PRO A 115 7.61 15.88 -7.51
CA PRO A 115 8.72 15.00 -7.17
C PRO A 115 10.07 15.71 -7.25
N THR A 116 11.04 15.24 -6.45
CA THR A 116 12.42 15.71 -6.51
C THR A 116 13.08 15.32 -7.83
N TYR A 117 12.90 14.06 -8.21
CA TYR A 117 13.40 13.49 -9.46
C TYR A 117 12.31 12.71 -10.19
N VAL A 118 12.29 12.80 -11.52
CA VAL A 118 11.53 11.87 -12.36
C VAL A 118 12.47 11.13 -13.30
N VAL A 119 12.28 9.82 -13.37
CA VAL A 119 12.95 8.94 -14.33
C VAL A 119 11.96 8.56 -15.41
N THR A 120 12.24 8.95 -16.65
CA THR A 120 11.51 8.46 -17.82
C THR A 120 11.96 7.04 -18.12
N THR A 121 11.10 6.05 -17.82
CA THR A 121 11.44 4.63 -17.96
C THR A 121 11.25 4.13 -19.38
N SER A 122 10.25 4.69 -20.07
CA SER A 122 9.95 4.52 -21.50
C SER A 122 8.96 5.61 -21.92
N THR A 123 8.63 5.70 -23.20
CA THR A 123 7.67 6.68 -23.71
C THR A 123 6.35 6.62 -22.92
N GLY A 124 5.99 7.71 -22.24
CA GLY A 124 4.76 7.83 -21.44
C GLY A 124 4.78 7.16 -20.06
N ARG A 125 5.90 6.54 -19.64
CA ARG A 125 6.03 5.83 -18.37
C ARG A 125 7.14 6.39 -17.50
N TYR A 126 6.88 6.54 -16.20
CA TYR A 126 7.73 7.31 -15.30
C TYR A 126 7.85 6.66 -13.93
N HIS A 127 9.04 6.76 -13.33
CA HIS A 127 9.18 6.63 -11.88
C HIS A 127 9.41 8.01 -11.28
N ALA A 128 8.54 8.43 -10.36
CA ALA A 128 8.70 9.67 -9.62
C ALA A 128 9.32 9.37 -8.25
N VAL A 129 10.25 10.21 -7.80
CA VAL A 129 11.01 10.03 -6.56
C VAL A 129 10.95 11.32 -5.74
N TRP A 130 10.50 11.21 -4.49
CA TRP A 130 10.56 12.27 -3.49
C TRP A 130 11.68 11.96 -2.51
N VAL A 131 12.71 12.81 -2.47
CA VAL A 131 13.79 12.73 -1.50
C VAL A 131 13.38 13.52 -0.25
N LEU A 132 13.59 12.92 0.91
CA LEU A 132 13.17 13.39 2.21
C LEU A 132 14.33 14.06 2.94
N ASP A 133 14.00 15.02 3.80
CA ASP A 133 14.98 15.71 4.66
C ASP A 133 15.40 14.91 5.90
N ALA A 134 14.72 13.79 6.17
CA ALA A 134 14.94 12.96 7.34
C ALA A 134 14.73 11.46 7.04
N ILE A 135 15.31 10.62 7.90
CA ILE A 135 15.12 9.17 7.84
C ILE A 135 13.65 8.81 7.98
N CYS A 136 13.19 7.98 7.05
CA CYS A 136 11.88 7.37 7.04
C CYS A 136 11.99 5.89 7.41
N THR A 137 11.25 5.47 8.43
CA THR A 137 11.16 4.04 8.81
C THR A 137 10.43 3.23 7.74
N PRO A 138 10.63 1.90 7.66
CA PRO A 138 9.91 1.06 6.69
C PRO A 138 8.39 1.18 6.78
N ALA A 139 7.83 1.35 7.99
CA ALA A 139 6.39 1.55 8.17
C ALA A 139 5.91 2.90 7.62
N GLN A 140 6.67 3.97 7.88
CA GLN A 140 6.38 5.30 7.33
C GLN A 140 6.49 5.32 5.81
N MET A 141 7.51 4.66 5.25
CA MET A 141 7.72 4.51 3.82
C MET A 141 6.54 3.78 3.18
N GLN A 142 6.13 2.63 3.75
CA GLN A 142 5.00 1.85 3.26
C GLN A 142 3.71 2.68 3.25
N PHE A 143 3.44 3.41 4.33
CA PHE A 143 2.26 4.25 4.43
C PHE A 143 2.26 5.38 3.39
N LEU A 144 3.38 6.09 3.24
CA LEU A 144 3.49 7.18 2.28
C LEU A 144 3.44 6.67 0.84
N ALA A 145 4.09 5.55 0.52
CA ALA A 145 4.04 4.94 -0.80
C ALA A 145 2.62 4.55 -1.21
N VAL A 146 1.86 3.93 -0.30
CA VAL A 146 0.44 3.61 -0.55
C VAL A 146 -0.38 4.89 -0.72
N THR A 147 -0.15 5.90 0.12
CA THR A 147 -0.86 7.18 0.03
C THR A 147 -0.66 7.85 -1.33
N ILE A 148 0.58 7.90 -1.82
CA ILE A 148 0.91 8.50 -3.12
C ILE A 148 0.22 7.73 -4.25
N GLN A 149 0.30 6.39 -4.23
CA GLN A 149 -0.32 5.57 -5.29
C GLN A 149 -1.84 5.66 -5.29
N GLU A 150 -2.50 5.62 -4.13
CA GLU A 150 -3.95 5.78 -4.05
C GLU A 150 -4.40 7.18 -4.51
N ARG A 151 -3.60 8.21 -4.22
CA ARG A 151 -3.96 9.59 -4.59
C ARG A 151 -3.88 9.85 -6.09
N PHE A 152 -2.93 9.21 -6.77
CA PHE A 152 -2.60 9.49 -8.17
C PHE A 152 -2.78 8.29 -9.11
N ASP A 153 -3.43 7.23 -8.64
CA ASP A 153 -3.68 5.98 -9.39
C ASP A 153 -2.40 5.39 -10.01
N GLY A 154 -1.30 5.42 -9.25
CA GLY A 154 -0.06 4.76 -9.63
C GLY A 154 -0.10 3.25 -9.35
N ASP A 155 0.90 2.51 -9.81
CA ASP A 155 0.94 1.05 -9.62
C ASP A 155 0.99 0.68 -8.12
N ALA A 156 -0.10 0.07 -7.63
CA ALA A 156 -0.23 -0.42 -6.26
C ALA A 156 0.76 -1.55 -5.93
N ALA A 157 1.20 -2.34 -6.92
CA ALA A 157 2.22 -3.37 -6.70
C ALA A 157 3.59 -2.75 -6.39
N PHE A 158 3.84 -1.53 -6.84
CA PHE A 158 5.05 -0.76 -6.59
C PHE A 158 5.07 -0.07 -5.21
N ALA A 159 3.91 0.13 -4.56
CA ALA A 159 3.80 0.71 -3.22
C ALA A 159 4.28 -0.26 -2.12
N ARG A 160 5.60 -0.49 -2.03
CA ARG A 160 6.23 -1.41 -1.08
C ARG A 160 7.52 -0.83 -0.51
N THR A 161 8.02 -1.41 0.59
CA THR A 161 9.29 -0.94 1.19
C THR A 161 10.54 -1.30 0.39
N ASN A 162 10.45 -2.27 -0.51
CA ASN A 162 11.56 -2.72 -1.36
C ASN A 162 11.45 -2.18 -2.80
N GLN A 163 11.04 -0.91 -2.94
CA GLN A 163 10.96 -0.22 -4.23
C GLN A 163 12.30 -0.25 -4.96
N ALA A 164 12.26 -0.65 -6.24
CA ALA A 164 13.41 -0.68 -7.12
C ALA A 164 13.09 0.12 -8.39
N ILE A 165 13.73 1.27 -8.57
CA ILE A 165 13.51 2.14 -9.73
C ILE A 165 14.53 1.87 -10.82
N ARG A 166 14.16 2.06 -12.09
CA ARG A 166 15.11 1.96 -13.20
C ARG A 166 16.21 3.02 -13.08
N LEU A 167 17.44 2.63 -13.42
CA LEU A 167 18.57 3.53 -13.41
C LEU A 167 18.70 4.27 -14.75
N PRO A 168 18.78 5.62 -14.76
CA PRO A 168 19.05 6.41 -15.95
C PRO A 168 20.35 6.02 -16.68
N GLY A 169 20.44 6.34 -17.97
CA GLY A 169 21.63 6.11 -18.79
C GLY A 169 21.71 4.72 -19.42
N VAL A 170 20.81 3.79 -19.06
CA VAL A 170 20.78 2.41 -19.57
C VAL A 170 19.50 2.14 -20.37
N ARG A 171 19.56 1.22 -21.33
CA ARG A 171 18.42 0.84 -22.16
C ARG A 171 17.42 -0.02 -21.37
N ASN A 172 16.14 0.35 -21.44
CA ASN A 172 15.01 -0.49 -21.06
C ASN A 172 14.76 -1.52 -22.17
N HIS A 173 15.12 -2.78 -21.94
CA HIS A 173 14.94 -3.86 -22.90
C HIS A 173 13.49 -4.39 -22.95
N LYS A 174 12.64 -4.06 -21.96
CA LYS A 174 11.20 -4.37 -22.00
C LYS A 174 10.49 -3.58 -23.11
N ASN A 175 10.82 -2.29 -23.23
CA ASN A 175 10.11 -1.35 -24.11
C ASN A 175 10.98 -0.79 -25.26
N GLY A 176 12.31 -0.95 -25.19
CA GLY A 176 13.24 -0.51 -26.23
C GLY A 176 13.74 0.93 -26.06
N ASP A 177 13.29 1.67 -25.06
CA ASP A 177 13.67 3.06 -24.81
C ASP A 177 14.95 3.19 -23.97
N LYS A 178 15.65 4.31 -24.09
CA LYS A 178 16.74 4.67 -23.16
C LYS A 178 16.12 5.32 -21.92
N VAL A 179 16.46 4.81 -20.73
CA VAL A 179 16.04 5.40 -19.46
C VAL A 179 16.80 6.71 -19.26
N LYS A 180 16.10 7.78 -18.89
CA LYS A 180 16.68 9.12 -18.70
C LYS A 180 16.12 9.78 -17.46
N LEU A 181 16.87 10.71 -16.88
CA LEU A 181 16.25 11.69 -15.99
C LEU A 181 15.39 12.65 -16.82
N HIS A 182 14.26 13.05 -16.26
CA HIS A 182 13.38 14.04 -16.88
C HIS A 182 13.94 15.43 -16.60
N ASP A 183 14.17 16.24 -17.64
CA ASP A 183 14.88 17.53 -17.51
C ASP A 183 14.17 18.51 -16.56
N GLU A 184 12.84 18.52 -16.56
CA GLU A 184 12.03 19.43 -15.74
C GLU A 184 11.93 19.04 -14.26
N TYR A 185 12.26 17.79 -13.90
CA TYR A 185 12.12 17.27 -12.55
C TYR A 185 13.48 16.83 -12.01
N GLN A 186 14.33 17.81 -11.75
CA GLN A 186 15.66 17.66 -11.10
C GLN A 186 15.88 18.80 -10.11
N SER A 187 14.89 19.09 -9.27
CA SER A 187 14.88 20.28 -8.42
C SER A 187 15.91 20.22 -7.28
N GLY A 188 16.37 19.01 -6.91
CA GLY A 188 17.19 18.78 -5.72
C GLY A 188 16.44 19.08 -4.40
N LYS A 189 15.13 19.37 -4.47
CA LYS A 189 14.28 19.71 -3.34
C LYS A 189 14.11 18.52 -2.40
N LEU A 190 14.35 18.76 -1.12
CA LEU A 190 14.03 17.82 -0.06
C LEU A 190 12.62 18.08 0.48
N HIS A 191 11.95 17.01 0.90
CA HIS A 191 10.58 17.07 1.40
C HIS A 191 10.49 16.58 2.85
N GLY A 192 9.77 17.30 3.69
CA GLY A 192 9.43 16.83 5.03
C GLY A 192 8.38 15.72 4.97
N TYR A 193 8.57 14.64 5.72
CA TYR A 193 7.63 13.49 5.75
C TYR A 193 6.19 13.91 6.07
N ASP A 194 5.98 14.67 7.14
CA ASP A 194 4.63 15.12 7.53
C ASP A 194 4.06 16.10 6.49
N THR A 195 4.90 16.91 5.85
CA THR A 195 4.48 17.83 4.77
C THR A 195 3.95 17.06 3.57
N LEU A 196 4.64 15.99 3.15
CA LEU A 196 4.13 15.12 2.09
C LEU A 196 2.84 14.41 2.52
N CYS A 197 2.79 13.85 3.73
CA CYS A 197 1.55 13.24 4.23
C CYS A 197 0.36 14.21 4.16
N HIS A 198 0.55 15.49 4.50
CA HIS A 198 -0.48 16.50 4.36
C HIS A 198 -0.79 16.83 2.89
N ALA A 199 0.23 16.99 2.05
CA ALA A 199 0.07 17.36 0.64
C ALA A 199 -0.64 16.25 -0.18
N PHE A 200 -0.46 14.98 0.20
CA PHE A 200 -1.13 13.84 -0.42
C PHE A 200 -2.44 13.44 0.27
N ASP A 201 -2.97 14.27 1.18
CA ASP A 201 -4.22 14.00 1.91
C ASP A 201 -4.20 12.64 2.65
N ALA A 202 -3.07 12.27 3.26
CA ALA A 202 -2.90 10.96 3.91
C ALA A 202 -3.99 10.58 4.93
N PRO A 203 -4.54 11.51 5.74
CA PRO A 203 -5.66 11.19 6.62
C PRO A 203 -6.92 10.75 5.86
N LEU A 204 -7.18 11.33 4.67
CA LEU A 204 -8.31 10.93 3.82
C LEU A 204 -8.08 9.51 3.27
N VAL A 205 -6.89 9.22 2.76
CA VAL A 205 -6.54 7.87 2.26
C VAL A 205 -6.62 6.83 3.39
N ALA A 206 -6.09 7.13 4.57
CA ALA A 206 -6.19 6.27 5.74
C ALA A 206 -7.65 6.00 6.14
N ASN A 207 -8.52 7.01 6.03
CA ASN A 207 -9.95 6.87 6.29
C ASN A 207 -10.66 6.03 5.23
N LEU A 208 -10.33 6.21 3.94
CA LEU A 208 -10.86 5.40 2.84
C LEU A 208 -10.43 3.93 3.01
N GLU A 209 -9.16 3.67 3.26
CA GLU A 209 -8.65 2.33 3.54
C GLU A 209 -9.35 1.68 4.74
N ARG A 210 -9.51 2.42 5.84
CA ARG A 210 -10.26 1.96 7.00
C ARG A 210 -11.74 1.71 6.69
N MET A 211 -12.33 2.46 5.76
CA MET A 211 -13.69 2.25 5.31
C MET A 211 -13.86 1.00 4.45
N LEU A 212 -12.92 0.77 3.54
CA LEU A 212 -12.91 -0.36 2.61
C LEU A 212 -12.50 -1.68 3.29
N ASN A 213 -11.68 -1.61 4.35
CA ASN A 213 -11.14 -2.77 5.06
C ASN A 213 -11.56 -2.79 6.55
N PRO A 214 -12.83 -3.10 6.88
CA PRO A 214 -13.28 -3.22 8.26
C PRO A 214 -12.47 -4.29 9.01
N ARG A 215 -11.94 -3.93 10.19
CA ARG A 215 -11.19 -4.87 11.04
C ARG A 215 -12.14 -5.88 11.67
N MET A 216 -11.91 -7.15 11.37
CA MET A 216 -12.58 -8.27 12.02
C MET A 216 -11.90 -8.55 13.36
N ASN A 217 -12.70 -8.87 14.39
CA ASN A 217 -12.18 -9.19 15.70
C ASN A 217 -11.37 -10.50 15.67
N GLU A 218 -10.04 -10.43 15.83
CA GLU A 218 -9.17 -11.61 15.88
C GLU A 218 -9.47 -12.53 17.07
N SER A 219 -10.04 -12.00 18.17
CA SER A 219 -10.42 -12.80 19.34
C SER A 219 -11.72 -13.59 19.17
N LEU A 220 -12.48 -13.32 18.11
CA LEU A 220 -13.64 -14.15 17.75
C LEU A 220 -13.23 -15.48 17.12
N THR A 221 -11.91 -15.71 16.84
CA THR A 221 -11.32 -16.90 16.22
C THR A 221 -12.36 -17.82 15.62
N ILE A 222 -13.04 -17.32 14.58
CA ILE A 222 -13.70 -18.24 13.68
C ILE A 222 -12.56 -19.07 13.15
N SER A 223 -12.65 -20.38 13.34
CA SER A 223 -11.70 -21.32 12.77
C SER A 223 -11.54 -20.93 11.31
N ARG A 224 -10.38 -20.39 10.94
CA ARG A 224 -10.07 -20.05 9.55
C ARG A 224 -9.99 -21.39 8.84
N THR A 225 -11.14 -21.88 8.36
CA THR A 225 -11.16 -22.95 7.38
C THR A 225 -10.33 -22.40 6.22
N HIS A 226 -9.16 -23.00 5.99
CA HIS A 226 -8.35 -22.65 4.85
C HIS A 226 -9.26 -22.69 3.62
N HIS A 227 -9.33 -21.58 2.88
CA HIS A 227 -10.05 -21.57 1.61
C HIS A 227 -9.52 -22.72 0.77
N THR A 228 -10.40 -23.63 0.39
CA THR A 228 -10.03 -24.68 -0.54
C THR A 228 -9.76 -24.04 -1.90
N THR A 229 -8.98 -24.70 -2.75
CA THR A 229 -8.80 -24.23 -4.14
C THR A 229 -10.15 -24.07 -4.85
N ALA A 230 -11.14 -24.90 -4.52
CA ALA A 230 -12.49 -24.80 -5.07
C ALA A 230 -13.21 -23.49 -4.66
N ASP A 231 -13.05 -23.05 -3.41
CA ASP A 231 -13.59 -21.78 -2.94
C ASP A 231 -12.90 -20.60 -3.66
N MET A 232 -11.57 -20.65 -3.79
CA MET A 232 -10.82 -19.62 -4.51
C MET A 232 -11.24 -19.53 -5.98
N VAL A 233 -11.50 -20.65 -6.65
CA VAL A 233 -12.01 -20.70 -8.04
C VAL A 233 -13.40 -20.06 -8.13
N LYS A 234 -14.31 -20.38 -7.20
CA LYS A 234 -15.65 -19.79 -7.16
C LYS A 234 -15.61 -18.28 -6.93
N ASP A 235 -14.76 -17.85 -6.02
CA ASP A 235 -14.62 -16.44 -5.66
C ASP A 235 -14.00 -15.66 -6.83
N ALA A 236 -12.97 -16.24 -7.46
CA ALA A 236 -12.38 -15.68 -8.67
C ALA A 236 -13.41 -15.56 -9.78
N ALA A 237 -14.22 -16.60 -10.04
CA ALA A 237 -15.31 -16.53 -11.02
C ALA A 237 -16.28 -15.37 -10.75
N SER A 238 -16.57 -15.09 -9.48
CA SER A 238 -17.46 -13.99 -9.10
C SER A 238 -16.81 -12.60 -9.20
N ALA A 239 -15.48 -12.52 -9.12
CA ALA A 239 -14.70 -11.28 -9.20
C ALA A 239 -14.52 -10.80 -10.64
N LEU A 240 -14.30 -11.72 -11.58
CA LEU A 240 -14.00 -11.42 -12.98
C LEU A 240 -15.00 -10.48 -13.69
N PRO A 241 -16.33 -10.56 -13.47
CA PRO A 241 -17.28 -9.62 -14.07
C PRO A 241 -17.06 -8.15 -13.71
N HIS A 242 -16.43 -7.86 -12.56
CA HIS A 242 -16.10 -6.49 -12.16
C HIS A 242 -14.86 -5.94 -12.88
N LEU A 243 -14.05 -6.83 -13.47
CA LEU A 243 -12.79 -6.49 -14.12
C LEU A 243 -12.88 -6.53 -15.66
N THR A 244 -14.09 -6.50 -16.22
CA THR A 244 -14.32 -6.66 -17.67
C THR A 244 -13.48 -5.71 -18.53
N HIS A 245 -13.30 -4.46 -18.10
CA HIS A 245 -12.50 -3.46 -18.82
C HIS A 245 -11.01 -3.83 -18.91
N MET A 246 -10.49 -4.62 -17.96
CA MET A 246 -9.10 -5.07 -17.93
C MET A 246 -8.80 -6.19 -18.94
N ALA A 247 -9.82 -6.81 -19.54
CA ALA A 247 -9.64 -7.92 -20.47
C ALA A 247 -9.08 -7.49 -21.83
N SER A 248 -9.31 -6.24 -22.24
CA SER A 248 -8.89 -5.72 -23.54
C SER A 248 -7.47 -5.14 -23.54
N GLU A 249 -6.93 -4.79 -22.37
CA GLU A 249 -5.58 -4.24 -22.26
C GLU A 249 -4.57 -5.35 -21.97
N TYR A 250 -3.53 -5.48 -22.80
CA TYR A 250 -2.61 -6.63 -22.73
C TYR A 250 -1.91 -6.80 -21.38
N ASP A 251 -1.42 -5.71 -20.78
CA ASP A 251 -0.66 -5.77 -19.52
C ASP A 251 -1.59 -6.17 -18.36
N SER A 252 -2.79 -5.57 -18.28
CA SER A 252 -3.86 -5.96 -17.36
C SER A 252 -4.32 -7.42 -17.58
N TRP A 253 -4.49 -7.84 -18.83
CA TRP A 253 -4.86 -9.20 -19.19
C TRP A 253 -3.82 -10.23 -18.71
N VAL A 254 -2.53 -9.94 -18.89
CA VAL A 254 -1.43 -10.78 -18.37
C VAL A 254 -1.43 -10.79 -16.85
N SER A 255 -1.67 -9.65 -16.18
CA SER A 255 -1.71 -9.56 -14.72
C SER A 255 -2.80 -10.44 -14.10
N ILE A 256 -4.03 -10.38 -14.64
CA ILE A 256 -5.14 -11.24 -14.23
C ILE A 256 -4.84 -12.72 -14.52
N GLY A 257 -4.26 -13.03 -15.69
CA GLY A 257 -3.83 -14.38 -16.02
C GLY A 257 -2.79 -14.95 -15.05
N LEU A 258 -1.80 -14.14 -14.62
CA LEU A 258 -0.82 -14.52 -13.60
C LEU A 258 -1.46 -14.78 -12.24
N ALA A 259 -2.44 -13.96 -11.83
CA ALA A 259 -3.16 -14.15 -10.58
C ALA A 259 -3.99 -15.45 -10.56
N LEU A 260 -4.55 -15.84 -11.70
CA LEU A 260 -5.31 -17.08 -11.88
C LEU A 260 -4.42 -18.33 -12.03
N ALA A 261 -3.18 -18.17 -12.49
CA ALA A 261 -2.26 -19.27 -12.77
C ALA A 261 -2.03 -20.22 -11.57
N GLY A 262 -2.04 -19.67 -10.35
CA GLY A 262 -1.92 -20.46 -9.11
C GLY A 262 -3.08 -21.44 -8.86
N LEU A 263 -4.19 -21.34 -9.60
CA LEU A 263 -5.34 -22.25 -9.53
C LEU A 263 -5.26 -23.43 -10.52
N GLY A 264 -4.18 -23.53 -11.31
CA GLY A 264 -3.98 -24.60 -12.28
C GLY A 264 -5.09 -24.66 -13.33
N ASN A 265 -5.55 -25.84 -13.70
CA ASN A 265 -6.53 -26.04 -14.79
C ASN A 265 -7.85 -25.26 -14.60
N GLU A 266 -8.29 -25.06 -13.36
CA GLU A 266 -9.48 -24.23 -13.11
C GLU A 266 -9.19 -22.75 -13.34
N GLY A 267 -7.98 -22.30 -13.03
CA GLY A 267 -7.49 -20.97 -13.39
C GLY A 267 -7.48 -20.72 -14.89
N GLU A 268 -7.14 -21.74 -15.69
CA GLU A 268 -7.14 -21.65 -17.16
C GLU A 268 -8.54 -21.40 -17.71
N LYS A 269 -9.54 -22.14 -17.21
CA LYS A 269 -10.94 -21.96 -17.59
C LYS A 269 -11.44 -20.55 -17.24
N LEU A 270 -11.09 -20.07 -16.04
CA LEU A 270 -11.39 -18.71 -15.61
C LEU A 270 -10.69 -17.67 -16.47
N PHE A 271 -9.46 -17.94 -16.89
CA PHE A 271 -8.72 -17.05 -17.77
C PHE A 271 -9.35 -16.97 -19.16
N HIS A 272 -9.82 -18.09 -19.72
CA HIS A 272 -10.66 -18.07 -20.93
C HIS A 272 -11.94 -17.25 -20.72
N THR A 273 -12.62 -17.42 -19.59
CA THR A 273 -13.85 -16.69 -19.27
C THR A 273 -13.61 -15.18 -19.19
N PHE A 274 -12.55 -14.78 -18.50
CA PHE A 274 -12.14 -13.39 -18.40
C PHE A 274 -11.75 -12.80 -19.76
N SER A 275 -10.95 -13.53 -20.52
CA SER A 275 -10.50 -13.10 -21.85
C SER A 275 -11.67 -12.88 -22.80
N ALA A 276 -12.76 -13.64 -22.65
CA ALA A 276 -13.98 -13.52 -23.44
C ALA A 276 -14.78 -12.23 -23.17
N TYR A 277 -14.43 -11.43 -22.14
CA TYR A 277 -14.99 -10.09 -21.98
C TYR A 277 -14.41 -9.08 -22.99
N SER A 278 -13.25 -9.37 -23.57
CA SER A 278 -12.71 -8.57 -24.67
C SER A 278 -13.35 -8.97 -25.99
N ALA A 279 -13.65 -7.98 -26.84
CA ALA A 279 -14.07 -8.23 -28.22
C ALA A 279 -12.99 -8.94 -29.05
N ASP A 280 -11.72 -8.82 -28.64
CA ASP A 280 -10.55 -9.41 -29.30
C ASP A 280 -10.21 -10.82 -28.77
N TYR A 281 -11.15 -11.48 -28.10
CA TYR A 281 -10.92 -12.80 -27.53
C TYR A 281 -10.48 -13.83 -28.58
N ASP A 282 -9.28 -14.37 -28.40
CA ASP A 282 -8.73 -15.46 -29.17
C ASP A 282 -8.35 -16.62 -28.24
N ALA A 283 -9.07 -17.73 -28.37
CA ALA A 283 -8.84 -18.94 -27.58
C ALA A 283 -7.43 -19.52 -27.82
N ASP A 284 -6.89 -19.41 -29.05
CA ASP A 284 -5.54 -19.89 -29.36
C ASP A 284 -4.48 -18.98 -28.72
N ALA A 285 -4.74 -17.67 -28.62
CA ALA A 285 -3.86 -16.74 -27.93
C ALA A 285 -3.78 -17.03 -26.42
N VAL A 286 -4.92 -17.31 -25.79
CA VAL A 286 -4.98 -17.75 -24.38
C VAL A 286 -4.20 -19.04 -24.20
N ALA A 287 -4.46 -20.07 -25.01
CA ALA A 287 -3.80 -21.37 -24.92
C ALA A 287 -2.29 -21.27 -25.12
N LYS A 288 -1.82 -20.41 -26.04
CA LYS A 288 -0.39 -20.15 -26.24
C LYS A 288 0.23 -19.43 -25.05
N LYS A 289 -0.49 -18.52 -24.39
CA LYS A 289 0.04 -17.71 -23.28
C LYS A 289 0.04 -18.48 -21.96
N TRP A 290 -0.96 -19.32 -21.72
CA TRP A 290 -1.18 -19.99 -20.44
C TRP A 290 0.04 -20.73 -19.87
N PRO A 291 0.80 -21.54 -20.65
CA PRO A 291 2.00 -22.22 -20.13
C PRO A 291 3.06 -21.27 -19.55
N TYR A 292 3.18 -20.05 -20.11
CA TYR A 292 4.11 -19.04 -19.61
C TYR A 292 3.64 -18.44 -18.28
N LEU A 293 2.33 -18.25 -18.12
CA LEU A 293 1.72 -17.74 -16.90
C LEU A 293 1.84 -18.78 -15.78
N LEU A 294 1.55 -20.05 -16.09
CA LEU A 294 1.68 -21.16 -15.15
C LEU A 294 3.11 -21.31 -14.61
N LYS A 295 4.13 -21.16 -15.47
CA LYS A 295 5.54 -21.18 -15.05
C LYS A 295 5.90 -20.00 -14.12
N ALA A 296 5.17 -18.91 -14.20
CA ALA A 296 5.35 -17.72 -13.39
C ALA A 296 4.31 -17.59 -12.27
N ALA A 297 3.54 -18.66 -11.96
CA ALA A 297 2.45 -18.60 -10.99
C ALA A 297 2.90 -18.13 -9.60
N ASP A 298 4.13 -18.46 -9.19
CA ASP A 298 4.69 -18.03 -7.89
C ASP A 298 4.99 -16.52 -7.81
N SER A 299 4.98 -15.82 -8.95
CA SER A 299 5.27 -14.38 -9.00
C SER A 299 4.05 -13.48 -8.72
N SER A 300 2.85 -14.07 -8.66
CA SER A 300 1.60 -13.37 -8.36
C SER A 300 0.73 -14.20 -7.41
N SER A 301 -0.31 -13.59 -6.85
CA SER A 301 -1.24 -14.26 -5.96
C SER A 301 -2.66 -13.99 -6.40
N ILE A 302 -3.56 -14.97 -6.23
CA ILE A 302 -5.00 -14.79 -6.43
C ILE A 302 -5.57 -13.59 -5.64
N ARG A 303 -4.89 -13.19 -4.56
CA ARG A 303 -5.20 -11.99 -3.78
C ARG A 303 -5.16 -10.71 -4.60
N ALA A 304 -4.27 -10.62 -5.60
CA ALA A 304 -4.15 -9.44 -6.46
C ALA A 304 -5.42 -9.24 -7.31
N LEU A 305 -5.99 -10.33 -7.83
CA LEU A 305 -7.26 -10.32 -8.55
C LEU A 305 -8.41 -9.87 -7.66
N PHE A 306 -8.49 -10.40 -6.43
CA PHE A 306 -9.50 -9.99 -5.46
C PHE A 306 -9.40 -8.52 -5.08
N TYR A 307 -8.19 -8.03 -4.87
CA TYR A 307 -7.96 -6.62 -4.55
C TYR A 307 -8.38 -5.71 -5.69
N ALA A 308 -7.98 -6.03 -6.94
CA ALA A 308 -8.42 -5.28 -8.11
C ALA A 308 -9.95 -5.27 -8.23
N ALA A 309 -10.60 -6.42 -8.08
CA ALA A 309 -12.05 -6.51 -8.15
C ALA A 309 -12.74 -5.70 -7.04
N GLN A 310 -12.16 -5.67 -5.82
CA GLN A 310 -12.70 -4.88 -4.71
C GLN A 310 -12.71 -3.37 -5.00
N ARG A 311 -11.67 -2.85 -5.69
CA ARG A 311 -11.65 -1.45 -6.15
C ARG A 311 -12.81 -1.15 -7.11
N GLU A 312 -13.18 -2.15 -7.92
CA GLU A 312 -14.32 -2.12 -8.85
C GLU A 312 -15.66 -2.57 -8.19
N GLY A 313 -15.74 -2.49 -6.87
CA GLY A 313 -16.98 -2.73 -6.10
C GLY A 313 -17.34 -4.21 -5.88
N TRP A 314 -16.46 -5.14 -6.22
CA TRP A 314 -16.68 -6.56 -5.88
C TRP A 314 -16.53 -6.81 -4.39
N SER A 315 -17.51 -7.49 -3.79
CA SER A 315 -17.46 -7.88 -2.38
C SER A 315 -16.92 -9.29 -2.23
N ASN A 316 -15.76 -9.43 -1.56
CA ASN A 316 -15.08 -10.70 -1.39
C ASN A 316 -15.98 -11.77 -0.71
N PRO A 317 -16.31 -12.88 -1.40
CA PRO A 317 -17.06 -13.99 -0.85
C PRO A 317 -16.32 -14.82 0.19
N GLY A 318 -15.01 -14.65 0.42
CA GLY A 318 -14.25 -15.39 1.43
C GLY A 318 -14.78 -15.23 2.88
N PHE A 319 -15.78 -14.38 3.08
CA PHE A 319 -16.65 -14.35 4.27
C PHE A 319 -17.78 -15.42 4.26
N ARG A 320 -17.91 -16.28 3.23
CA ARG A 320 -19.12 -17.09 2.92
C ARG A 320 -19.14 -18.53 3.43
N SER A 321 -18.35 -18.91 4.42
CA SER A 321 -18.59 -20.15 5.16
C SER A 321 -18.59 -19.97 6.68
N GLN A 322 -19.04 -18.80 7.11
CA GLN A 322 -19.85 -18.70 8.31
C GLN A 322 -21.30 -18.61 7.84
N ASN A 323 -22.19 -19.44 8.39
CA ASN A 323 -23.60 -19.42 8.07
C ASN A 323 -24.13 -17.98 8.06
N VAL A 324 -24.63 -17.55 6.89
CA VAL A 324 -25.25 -16.24 6.65
C VAL A 324 -26.64 -16.21 7.29
N THR A 325 -26.69 -16.36 8.61
CA THR A 325 -27.84 -16.02 9.45
C THR A 325 -27.49 -15.10 10.62
N ALA A 326 -26.23 -14.69 10.76
CA ALA A 326 -25.86 -13.57 11.62
C ALA A 326 -24.77 -12.75 10.94
N SER A 327 -25.01 -11.46 10.68
CA SER A 327 -23.92 -10.54 10.35
C SER A 327 -22.89 -10.63 11.48
N VAL A 328 -21.65 -11.02 11.17
CA VAL A 328 -20.57 -11.00 12.16
C VAL A 328 -20.38 -9.55 12.58
N LEU A 329 -20.67 -9.26 13.85
CA LEU A 329 -20.47 -7.93 14.42
C LEU A 329 -18.97 -7.59 14.37
N THR A 330 -18.57 -6.61 13.56
CA THR A 330 -17.16 -6.20 13.44
C THR A 330 -16.74 -5.30 14.60
N ASP A 331 -15.42 -5.05 14.74
CA ASP A 331 -14.90 -4.07 15.72
C ASP A 331 -15.47 -2.68 15.50
N ARG A 332 -15.65 -2.32 14.23
CA ARG A 332 -16.23 -1.04 13.83
C ARG A 332 -17.72 -0.97 14.14
N ASP A 333 -18.49 -2.03 13.85
CA ASP A 333 -19.93 -2.07 14.17
C ASP A 333 -20.15 -2.03 15.68
N PHE A 334 -19.38 -2.81 16.43
CA PHE A 334 -19.43 -2.81 17.89
C PHE A 334 -19.07 -1.44 18.47
N GLY A 335 -18.01 -0.80 17.96
CA GLY A 335 -17.64 0.56 18.33
C GLY A 335 -18.72 1.58 18.01
N ALA A 336 -19.39 1.46 16.85
CA ALA A 336 -20.53 2.31 16.48
C ALA A 336 -21.72 2.13 17.42
N MET A 337 -22.08 0.89 17.76
CA MET A 337 -23.13 0.61 18.74
C MET A 337 -22.78 1.20 20.11
N CYS A 338 -21.52 1.09 20.56
CA CYS A 338 -21.06 1.71 21.80
C CYS A 338 -21.13 3.24 21.72
N ALA A 339 -20.77 3.83 20.58
CA ALA A 339 -20.88 5.26 20.35
C ALA A 339 -22.34 5.72 20.42
N GLU A 340 -23.32 4.95 19.93
CA GLU A 340 -24.75 5.28 20.12
C GLU A 340 -25.16 5.31 21.59
N VAL A 341 -24.60 4.43 22.43
CA VAL A 341 -24.83 4.49 23.89
C VAL A 341 -24.19 5.74 24.51
N MET A 342 -23.09 6.23 23.94
CA MET A 342 -22.31 7.33 24.50
C MET A 342 -22.64 8.72 23.93
N HIS A 343 -23.16 8.85 22.71
CA HIS A 343 -23.18 10.13 21.98
C HIS A 343 -23.97 11.26 22.66
N ALA A 344 -24.91 10.94 23.54
CA ALA A 344 -25.70 11.93 24.26
C ALA A 344 -24.91 12.66 25.36
N GLU A 345 -23.90 12.00 25.94
CA GLU A 345 -23.16 12.49 27.10
C GLU A 345 -21.68 12.75 26.81
N PHE A 346 -21.18 12.27 25.67
CA PHE A 346 -19.75 12.32 25.36
C PHE A 346 -19.51 13.08 24.07
N ALA A 347 -18.33 13.68 23.96
CA ALA A 347 -17.79 14.23 22.72
C ALA A 347 -16.33 13.78 22.58
N VAL A 348 -15.82 13.76 21.36
CA VAL A 348 -14.43 13.39 21.10
C VAL A 348 -13.80 14.47 20.25
N ILE A 349 -12.58 14.86 20.63
CA ILE A 349 -11.78 15.84 19.88
C ILE A 349 -10.43 15.22 19.50
N GLU A 350 -10.01 15.47 18.27
CA GLU A 350 -8.65 15.24 17.81
C GLU A 350 -7.93 16.58 17.69
N HIS A 351 -6.69 16.65 18.18
CA HIS A 351 -5.86 17.82 17.97
C HIS A 351 -5.07 17.65 16.67
N PRO A 352 -5.26 18.50 15.65
CA PRO A 352 -4.55 18.37 14.38
C PRO A 352 -3.03 18.42 14.51
N SER A 353 -2.52 19.03 15.58
CA SER A 353 -1.09 19.32 15.78
C SER A 353 -0.43 18.49 16.88
N GLN A 354 -1.14 17.54 17.53
CA GLN A 354 -0.56 16.68 18.57
C GLN A 354 -0.81 15.22 18.24
N LYS A 355 0.27 14.49 17.96
CA LYS A 355 0.26 13.04 17.79
C LYS A 355 -0.13 12.39 19.13
N GLY A 356 -1.33 11.81 19.20
CA GLY A 356 -1.85 11.19 20.42
C GLY A 356 -3.26 10.62 20.23
N PRO A 357 -3.74 9.77 21.15
CA PRO A 357 -5.08 9.20 21.08
C PRO A 357 -6.15 10.31 21.21
N PRO A 358 -7.31 10.13 20.57
CA PRO A 358 -8.40 11.10 20.65
C PRO A 358 -8.83 11.35 22.10
N HIS A 359 -9.13 12.61 22.40
CA HIS A 359 -9.51 13.05 23.74
C HIS A 359 -11.02 12.88 23.93
N PHE A 360 -11.41 12.03 24.88
CA PHE A 360 -12.80 11.85 25.28
C PHE A 360 -13.20 12.91 26.29
N LEU A 361 -14.34 13.53 26.02
CA LEU A 361 -14.96 14.54 26.86
C LEU A 361 -16.30 14.01 27.35
N LYS A 362 -16.62 14.20 28.63
CA LYS A 362 -17.94 13.90 29.20
C LYS A 362 -18.66 15.19 29.58
N GLN A 363 -19.94 15.29 29.27
CA GLN A 363 -20.77 16.42 29.63
C GLN A 363 -21.15 16.33 31.12
N GLU A 364 -20.73 17.32 31.89
CA GLU A 364 -21.00 17.46 33.32
C GLU A 364 -21.46 18.90 33.59
N GLY A 365 -22.67 19.07 34.14
CA GLY A 365 -23.19 20.38 34.55
C GLY A 365 -23.25 21.43 33.44
N GLY A 366 -23.51 21.02 32.19
CA GLY A 366 -23.55 21.93 31.03
C GLY A 366 -22.18 22.28 30.43
N SER A 367 -21.10 21.64 30.89
CA SER A 367 -19.75 21.80 30.38
C SER A 367 -19.10 20.46 30.04
N TYR A 368 -18.08 20.44 29.19
CA TYR A 368 -17.34 19.22 28.87
C TYR A 368 -16.08 19.10 29.74
N ARG A 369 -15.89 17.93 30.34
CA ARG A 369 -14.70 17.56 31.12
C ARG A 369 -13.88 16.51 30.37
N LEU A 370 -12.57 16.71 30.30
CA LEU A 370 -11.63 15.72 29.78
C LEU A 370 -11.59 14.48 30.68
N LEU A 371 -11.68 13.31 30.06
CA LEU A 371 -11.47 12.03 30.73
C LEU A 371 -10.00 11.64 30.73
N THR A 372 -9.54 11.08 31.85
CA THR A 372 -8.28 10.35 31.91
C THR A 372 -8.38 9.03 31.13
N ASP A 373 -7.24 8.41 30.84
CA ASP A 373 -7.18 7.08 30.21
C ASP A 373 -7.99 6.01 30.96
N ILE A 374 -7.96 6.07 32.30
CA ILE A 374 -8.70 5.13 33.16
C ILE A 374 -10.19 5.38 33.05
N GLU A 375 -10.63 6.64 33.13
CA GLU A 375 -12.04 7.02 33.01
C GLU A 375 -12.58 6.72 31.60
N ARG A 376 -11.80 7.03 30.56
CA ARG A 376 -12.13 6.70 29.16
C ARG A 376 -12.40 5.21 29.01
N ARG A 377 -11.47 4.37 29.47
CA ARG A 377 -11.59 2.91 29.44
C ARG A 377 -12.81 2.45 30.23
N SER A 378 -13.03 2.98 31.43
CA SER A 378 -14.17 2.62 32.27
C SER A 378 -15.51 2.96 31.60
N GLU A 379 -15.62 4.12 30.94
CA GLU A 379 -16.84 4.53 30.24
C GLU A 379 -17.07 3.72 28.96
N ALA A 380 -16.01 3.44 28.20
CA ALA A 380 -16.07 2.54 27.06
C ALA A 380 -16.47 1.11 27.48
N GLU A 381 -15.95 0.60 28.59
CA GLU A 381 -16.31 -0.71 29.12
C GLU A 381 -17.79 -0.76 29.55
N ARG A 382 -18.29 0.31 30.17
CA ARG A 382 -19.71 0.44 30.53
C ARG A 382 -20.61 0.41 29.29
N ALA A 383 -20.28 1.20 28.27
CA ALA A 383 -21.01 1.23 27.00
C ALA A 383 -20.96 -0.14 26.30
N ALA A 384 -19.77 -0.76 26.25
CA ALA A 384 -19.57 -2.08 25.69
C ALA A 384 -20.41 -3.15 26.39
N LYS A 385 -20.44 -3.17 27.73
CA LYS A 385 -21.29 -4.10 28.50
C LYS A 385 -22.78 -3.90 28.21
N ALA A 386 -23.22 -2.65 28.04
CA ALA A 386 -24.61 -2.35 27.68
C ALA A 386 -24.95 -2.85 26.26
N VAL A 387 -24.03 -2.70 25.29
CA VAL A 387 -24.20 -3.25 23.94
C VAL A 387 -24.22 -4.78 23.98
N ILE A 388 -23.26 -5.41 24.66
CA ILE A 388 -23.14 -6.86 24.80
C ILE A 388 -24.42 -7.47 25.37
N ALA A 389 -25.01 -6.86 26.40
CA ALA A 389 -26.24 -7.34 27.02
C ALA A 389 -27.43 -7.39 26.05
N ASN A 390 -27.39 -6.64 24.95
CA ASN A 390 -28.42 -6.60 23.92
C ASN A 390 -28.10 -7.49 22.70
N LEU A 391 -26.98 -8.22 22.68
CA LEU A 391 -26.62 -9.11 21.58
C LEU A 391 -27.39 -10.43 21.67
N SER A 392 -27.89 -10.92 20.53
CA SER A 392 -28.79 -12.09 20.49
C SER A 392 -28.10 -13.45 20.68
N SER A 393 -26.78 -13.52 20.80
CA SER A 393 -26.01 -14.78 20.85
C SER A 393 -25.01 -14.81 22.00
N ASP A 394 -25.19 -15.77 22.92
CA ASP A 394 -24.32 -15.96 24.09
C ASP A 394 -22.84 -16.18 23.73
N GLY A 395 -22.58 -16.85 22.60
CA GLY A 395 -21.22 -17.07 22.09
C GLY A 395 -20.55 -15.76 21.66
N VAL A 396 -21.30 -14.88 20.99
CA VAL A 396 -20.84 -13.54 20.60
C VAL A 396 -20.63 -12.68 21.85
N GLN A 397 -21.56 -12.72 22.81
CA GLN A 397 -21.42 -11.99 24.08
C GLN A 397 -20.14 -12.36 24.83
N THR A 398 -19.88 -13.66 24.98
CA THR A 398 -18.70 -14.19 25.69
C THR A 398 -17.40 -13.71 25.04
N ALA A 399 -17.32 -13.71 23.71
CA ALA A 399 -16.13 -13.27 23.00
C ALA A 399 -15.86 -11.76 23.15
N TRP A 400 -16.92 -10.94 23.12
CA TRP A 400 -16.79 -9.50 23.35
C TRP A 400 -16.42 -9.17 24.80
N LEU A 401 -17.00 -9.90 25.78
CA LEU A 401 -16.60 -9.79 27.19
C LEU A 401 -15.12 -10.12 27.38
N LYS A 402 -14.62 -11.15 26.71
CA LYS A 402 -13.20 -11.51 26.73
C LYS A 402 -12.31 -10.40 26.14
N LYS A 403 -12.73 -9.76 25.04
CA LYS A 403 -11.97 -8.67 24.40
C LYS A 403 -11.85 -7.46 25.32
N ILE A 404 -12.98 -6.96 25.84
CA ILE A 404 -12.98 -5.78 26.71
C ILE A 404 -12.33 -6.04 28.07
N GLY A 405 -12.16 -7.31 28.46
CA GLY A 405 -11.39 -7.71 29.64
C GLY A 405 -9.87 -7.48 29.52
N THR A 406 -9.36 -7.03 28.37
CA THR A 406 -7.95 -6.69 28.16
C THR A 406 -7.77 -5.20 27.90
N ILE A 407 -6.68 -4.60 28.42
CA ILE A 407 -6.37 -3.17 28.18
C ILE A 407 -6.25 -2.89 26.68
N LYS A 408 -5.60 -3.79 25.93
CA LYS A 408 -5.47 -3.67 24.47
C LYS A 408 -6.83 -3.67 23.79
N GLY A 409 -7.66 -4.69 24.03
CA GLY A 409 -8.97 -4.79 23.40
C GLY A 409 -9.90 -3.63 23.76
N LEU A 410 -9.79 -3.09 24.97
CA LEU A 410 -10.56 -1.92 25.39
C LEU A 410 -10.07 -0.63 24.72
N ASN A 411 -8.76 -0.48 24.48
CA ASN A 411 -8.23 0.63 23.68
C ASN A 411 -8.71 0.54 22.23
N ASP A 412 -8.69 -0.65 21.62
CA ASP A 412 -9.20 -0.85 20.25
C ASP A 412 -10.69 -0.44 20.15
N VAL A 413 -11.50 -0.80 21.14
CA VAL A 413 -12.91 -0.37 21.21
C VAL A 413 -13.02 1.15 21.37
N CYS A 414 -12.18 1.79 22.19
CA CYS A 414 -12.15 3.24 22.32
C CYS A 414 -11.82 3.94 20.99
N GLU A 415 -10.91 3.40 20.19
CA GLU A 415 -10.58 3.95 18.86
C GLU A 415 -11.81 3.96 17.96
N HIS A 416 -12.53 2.85 17.84
CA HIS A 416 -13.73 2.79 17.01
C HIS A 416 -14.91 3.61 17.55
N ILE A 417 -15.05 3.77 18.87
CA ILE A 417 -16.03 4.71 19.44
C ILE A 417 -15.67 6.15 19.06
N ALA A 418 -14.39 6.52 19.17
CA ALA A 418 -13.91 7.86 18.83
C ALA A 418 -14.20 8.21 17.38
N GLU A 419 -13.90 7.30 16.46
CA GLU A 419 -14.17 7.47 15.02
C GLU A 419 -15.62 7.86 14.72
N VAL A 420 -16.59 7.27 15.44
CA VAL A 420 -18.02 7.55 15.23
C VAL A 420 -18.46 8.82 15.94
N LEU A 421 -17.98 9.05 17.16
CA LEU A 421 -18.33 10.26 17.92
C LEU A 421 -17.77 11.54 17.28
N ILE A 422 -16.58 11.48 16.67
CA ILE A 422 -16.02 12.62 15.93
C ILE A 422 -16.99 13.05 14.82
N LEU A 423 -17.42 12.11 13.98
CA LEU A 423 -18.34 12.37 12.86
C LEU A 423 -19.72 12.86 13.34
N LYS A 424 -20.24 12.31 14.44
CA LYS A 424 -21.53 12.73 15.02
C LYS A 424 -21.50 14.14 15.61
N HIS A 425 -20.32 14.66 15.91
CA HIS A 425 -20.15 15.98 16.53
C HIS A 425 -19.48 17.01 15.62
N GLU A 426 -19.09 16.65 14.39
CA GLU A 426 -18.77 17.59 13.32
C GLU A 426 -20.00 18.47 13.02
N GLY A 427 -20.05 19.65 13.64
CA GLY A 427 -21.17 20.59 13.60
C GLY A 427 -21.54 21.19 14.97
N ASN A 428 -21.21 20.49 16.07
CA ASN A 428 -21.43 20.97 17.42
C ASN A 428 -20.20 21.71 17.94
N LYS A 429 -20.24 23.05 17.96
CA LYS A 429 -19.25 23.86 18.66
C LYS A 429 -19.21 23.44 20.13
N VAL A 430 -18.16 22.75 20.57
CA VAL A 430 -17.87 22.53 22.00
C VAL A 430 -17.75 23.91 22.65
N ARG A 431 -18.82 24.37 23.30
CA ARG A 431 -19.01 25.79 23.67
C ARG A 431 -18.01 26.30 24.71
N SER A 432 -17.35 25.41 25.45
CA SER A 432 -16.18 25.74 26.29
C SER A 432 -15.48 24.47 26.79
N PHE A 433 -14.15 24.51 26.86
CA PHE A 433 -13.30 23.51 27.49
C PHE A 433 -12.60 24.16 28.69
N ARG A 434 -12.87 23.70 29.92
CA ARG A 434 -12.08 24.09 31.09
C ARG A 434 -11.02 23.02 31.35
N LYS A 435 -9.79 23.29 30.92
CA LYS A 435 -8.62 22.54 31.39
C LYS A 435 -8.55 22.74 32.90
N ARG A 436 -8.60 21.67 33.71
CA ARG A 436 -8.32 21.81 35.15
C ARG A 436 -6.91 22.42 35.29
N PRO A 437 -6.70 23.45 36.12
CA PRO A 437 -5.36 23.90 36.45
C PRO A 437 -4.59 22.71 37.04
N ALA A 438 -3.36 22.51 36.57
CA ALA A 438 -2.47 21.50 37.12
C ALA A 438 -2.36 21.72 38.63
N VAL A 439 -2.70 20.70 39.41
CA VAL A 439 -2.41 20.71 40.85
C VAL A 439 -0.89 20.78 40.97
N PRO A 440 -0.30 21.80 41.62
CA PRO A 440 1.13 21.83 41.85
C PRO A 440 1.50 20.58 42.63
N SER A 441 2.45 19.80 42.10
CA SER A 441 3.05 18.68 42.81
C SER A 441 3.61 19.20 44.14
N MET A 442 2.89 18.94 45.24
CA MET A 442 3.50 19.04 46.56
C MET A 442 4.53 17.93 46.66
N ILE A 443 5.78 18.38 46.70
CA ILE A 443 6.94 17.58 47.09
C ILE A 443 6.69 17.09 48.52
N PHE A 444 6.66 15.77 48.71
CA PHE A 444 7.07 15.10 49.94
C PHE A 444 7.81 13.82 49.58
#